data_AF-A0A7V3D4T5-F1
#
_entry.id   AF-A0A7V3D4T5-F1
#
_cell.length_a   1.000
_cell.length_b   1.000
_cell.length_c   1.000
_cell.angle_alpha   90.00
_cell.angle_beta   90.00
_cell.angle_gamma   90.00
#
_symmetry.space_group_name_H-M   'P 1'
#
loop_
_entity.id
_entity.type
_entity.pdbx_description
1 polymer ?
#
loop_
_entity_poly.entity_id
_entity_poly.type
_entity_poly.pdbx_seq_one_letter_code
_entity_poly.pdbx_strand_id
1 'polypeptide(L)'
;MRWPRRWRSAFGSCGVWWLRVWSRPRFASANVLSAGAPNRCANCLAKRLSGPRNPLMNDRLLLGIALDPGLILRAQGMLPDPWQRELLLSTAPRVLLNCCRGAGKSRTCSALALHTALFEPGALILLLSRSLRQAGELLRYVKQAHRALGRPLPARKMTDTQMELVNGSRVISLPGREDTIRAFQGVRLMLIDEAARVPDDLYWSVRPMLHVAQGRLICLSTPFGTRGFFWKEWHDPQADWKRVHVTWRDCPRIRPEAIADERRAMGDGWVAQEYEGSFLS
;
A
#
# COMPACT_ATOMS: atom_id res chain seq x y z
N MET A 1 -29.63 37.14 -30.19
CA MET A 1 -29.09 37.99 -29.09
C MET A 1 -27.64 37.57 -28.86
N ARG A 2 -26.66 38.05 -29.63
CA ARG A 2 -25.85 39.29 -29.45
C ARG A 2 -25.23 39.44 -28.06
N TRP A 3 -23.94 39.10 -27.99
CA TRP A 3 -22.93 39.54 -27.03
C TRP A 3 -22.83 41.08 -26.94
N PRO A 4 -22.16 41.59 -25.89
CA PRO A 4 -21.20 42.67 -26.11
C PRO A 4 -19.76 42.36 -25.65
N ARG A 5 -18.85 42.87 -26.47
CA ARG A 5 -17.39 42.93 -26.36
C ARG A 5 -16.93 44.17 -25.58
N ARG A 6 -15.66 44.12 -25.14
CA ARG A 6 -14.59 45.15 -25.04
C ARG A 6 -14.01 45.08 -23.63
N TRP A 7 -12.69 44.97 -23.44
CA TRP A 7 -11.69 45.99 -23.77
C TRP A 7 -10.39 45.40 -24.37
N ARG A 8 -9.82 46.13 -25.35
CA ARG A 8 -8.43 46.01 -25.83
C ARG A 8 -7.79 47.40 -25.83
N SER A 9 -6.46 47.36 -25.69
CA SER A 9 -5.40 48.28 -26.11
C SER A 9 -5.17 49.59 -25.36
N ALA A 10 -3.94 49.74 -24.85
CA ALA A 10 -3.08 50.86 -25.18
C ALA A 10 -1.64 50.35 -25.41
N PHE A 11 -1.07 50.75 -26.54
CA PHE A 11 0.29 50.55 -27.04
C PHE A 11 1.21 51.69 -26.55
N GLY A 12 2.52 51.43 -26.53
CA GLY A 12 3.59 52.43 -26.49
C GLY A 12 4.94 51.73 -26.21
N SER A 13 5.60 51.11 -27.19
CA SER A 13 6.60 51.67 -28.13
C SER A 13 7.80 52.37 -27.48
N CYS A 14 8.98 51.74 -27.54
CA CYS A 14 10.22 52.25 -28.19
C CYS A 14 11.49 51.64 -27.58
N GLY A 15 12.47 51.31 -28.44
CA GLY A 15 13.89 51.33 -28.08
C GLY A 15 14.67 50.02 -28.17
N VAL A 16 14.98 49.62 -29.40
CA VAL A 16 16.09 48.71 -29.75
C VAL A 16 17.43 49.48 -29.56
N TRP A 17 18.57 48.80 -29.35
CA TRP A 17 19.85 48.94 -30.09
C TRP A 17 21.10 48.43 -29.30
N TRP A 18 21.77 47.45 -29.94
CA TRP A 18 23.17 47.00 -29.93
C TRP A 18 23.84 46.05 -28.91
N LEU A 19 24.30 44.95 -29.51
CA LEU A 19 25.49 44.15 -29.23
C LEU A 19 26.79 44.96 -29.10
N ARG A 20 27.72 44.50 -28.26
CA ARG A 20 29.16 44.53 -28.58
C ARG A 20 29.94 43.38 -27.93
N VAL A 21 30.97 42.98 -28.66
CA VAL A 21 31.77 41.76 -28.63
C VAL A 21 33.07 41.95 -27.83
N TRP A 22 33.51 40.86 -27.18
CA TRP A 22 34.86 40.44 -26.75
C TRP A 22 35.95 41.45 -26.33
N SER A 23 36.57 41.19 -25.16
CA SER A 23 38.03 41.02 -25.02
C SER A 23 38.50 40.73 -23.56
N ARG A 24 39.18 39.59 -23.35
CA ARG A 24 40.27 39.42 -22.34
C ARG A 24 41.60 39.85 -23.02
N PRO A 25 42.79 39.96 -22.36
CA PRO A 25 43.21 39.60 -20.99
C PRO A 25 44.12 40.65 -20.29
N ARG A 26 44.56 40.39 -19.04
CA ARG A 26 45.98 40.59 -18.62
C ARG A 26 46.29 39.92 -17.28
N PHE A 27 47.45 39.26 -17.27
CA PHE A 27 48.12 38.60 -16.15
C PHE A 27 48.60 39.60 -15.09
N ALA A 28 48.58 39.18 -13.83
CA ALA A 28 49.45 39.72 -12.79
C ALA A 28 49.94 38.57 -11.91
N SER A 29 51.27 38.44 -11.85
CA SER A 29 52.05 37.51 -11.05
C SER A 29 52.28 38.06 -9.65
N ALA A 30 52.12 37.23 -8.61
CA ALA A 30 52.77 37.43 -7.32
C ALA A 30 53.04 36.05 -6.68
N ASN A 31 54.31 35.71 -6.57
CA ASN A 31 54.82 34.71 -5.63
C ASN A 31 54.74 35.28 -4.21
N VAL A 32 54.49 34.44 -3.20
CA VAL A 32 55.17 34.42 -1.89
C VAL A 32 54.62 33.28 -1.00
N LEU A 33 55.54 32.36 -0.70
CA LEU A 33 55.77 31.59 0.54
C LEU A 33 54.78 30.52 1.06
N SER A 34 55.44 29.44 1.46
CA SER A 34 55.02 28.16 2.04
C SER A 34 54.15 28.22 3.30
N ALA A 35 53.19 27.30 3.37
CA ALA A 35 52.91 26.52 4.57
C ALA A 35 52.21 25.21 4.17
N GLY A 36 52.82 24.07 4.53
CA GLY A 36 52.27 22.74 4.25
C GLY A 36 50.97 22.49 5.02
N ALA A 37 49.91 22.16 4.28
CA ALA A 37 48.65 21.65 4.82
C ALA A 37 48.49 20.18 4.38
N PRO A 38 48.23 19.23 5.29
CA PRO A 38 48.11 17.83 4.91
C PRO A 38 46.82 17.58 4.12
N ASN A 39 46.97 16.85 3.01
CA ASN A 39 45.92 16.35 2.13
C ASN A 39 44.73 15.74 2.89
N ARG A 40 43.68 16.54 3.18
CA ARG A 40 42.40 16.06 3.75
C ARG A 40 41.35 15.73 2.69
N CYS A 41 41.62 15.90 1.40
CA CYS A 41 40.61 15.71 0.35
C CYS A 41 40.59 14.32 -0.30
N ALA A 42 41.65 13.51 -0.19
CA ALA A 42 41.65 12.15 -0.77
C ALA A 42 41.03 11.09 0.17
N ASN A 43 41.20 11.24 1.49
CA ASN A 43 40.77 10.25 2.47
C ASN A 43 39.27 10.31 2.82
N CYS A 44 38.59 11.43 2.53
CA CYS A 44 37.14 11.57 2.76
C CYS A 44 36.30 10.94 1.64
N LEU A 45 36.81 10.85 0.41
CA LEU A 45 36.13 10.12 -0.67
C LEU A 45 36.31 8.60 -0.56
N ALA A 46 37.51 8.14 -0.17
CA ALA A 46 37.76 6.71 0.03
C ALA A 46 36.93 6.11 1.18
N LYS A 47 36.72 6.88 2.28
CA LYS A 47 35.86 6.46 3.40
C LYS A 47 34.36 6.45 3.08
N ARG A 48 33.89 7.14 2.03
CA ARG A 48 32.49 7.07 1.57
C ARG A 48 32.19 5.82 0.74
N LEU A 49 33.22 5.12 0.25
CA LEU A 49 33.10 3.89 -0.54
C LEU A 49 33.43 2.63 0.25
N SER A 50 33.81 2.77 1.53
CA SER A 50 34.11 1.67 2.45
C SER A 50 33.21 1.71 3.69
N GLY A 51 31.89 1.84 3.49
CA GLY A 51 30.94 1.39 4.50
C GLY A 51 31.02 -0.14 4.65
N PRO A 52 30.60 -0.72 5.79
CA PRO A 52 30.49 -2.17 5.90
C PRO A 52 29.70 -2.66 4.69
N ARG A 53 30.28 -3.58 3.90
CA ARG A 53 29.58 -4.20 2.77
C ARG A 53 28.27 -4.73 3.33
N ASN A 54 27.18 -4.06 2.96
CA ASN A 54 25.83 -4.48 3.29
C ASN A 54 25.77 -5.97 2.90
N PRO A 55 25.48 -6.91 3.82
CA PRO A 55 25.46 -8.32 3.47
C PRO A 55 24.46 -8.41 2.34
N LEU A 56 24.96 -8.75 1.14
CA LEU A 56 24.24 -8.71 -0.14
C LEU A 56 22.74 -8.70 0.12
N MET A 57 22.13 -7.51 0.12
CA MET A 57 20.69 -7.40 -0.04
C MET A 57 20.40 -8.38 -1.18
N ASN A 58 19.54 -9.35 -0.95
CA ASN A 58 19.37 -10.40 -1.93
C ASN A 58 18.61 -9.77 -3.11
N ASP A 59 19.30 -9.03 -3.96
CA ASP A 59 18.74 -8.21 -5.03
C ASP A 59 17.93 -9.09 -5.99
N ARG A 60 18.34 -10.35 -6.12
CA ARG A 60 17.60 -11.40 -6.82
C ARG A 60 16.26 -11.71 -6.15
N LEU A 61 16.22 -11.81 -4.82
CA LEU A 61 14.97 -11.99 -4.07
C LEU A 61 14.06 -10.77 -4.22
N LEU A 62 14.60 -9.55 -4.08
CA LEU A 62 13.82 -8.32 -4.23
C LEU A 62 13.26 -8.18 -5.65
N LEU A 63 14.08 -8.41 -6.68
CA LEU A 63 13.64 -8.42 -8.07
C LEU A 63 12.57 -9.51 -8.31
N GLY A 64 12.77 -10.70 -7.76
CA GLY A 64 11.80 -11.78 -7.84
C GLY A 64 10.46 -11.38 -7.23
N ILE A 65 10.45 -10.76 -6.05
CA ILE A 65 9.22 -10.33 -5.37
C ILE A 65 8.55 -9.18 -6.14
N ALA A 66 9.32 -8.26 -6.73
CA ALA A 66 8.77 -7.17 -7.54
C ALA A 66 7.99 -7.69 -8.75
N LEU A 67 8.45 -8.80 -9.34
CA LEU A 67 7.83 -9.43 -10.51
C LEU A 67 6.72 -10.42 -10.13
N ASP A 68 6.89 -11.13 -9.01
CA ASP A 68 5.91 -12.07 -8.46
C ASP A 68 5.72 -11.82 -6.95
N PRO A 69 4.73 -10.98 -6.57
CA PRO A 69 4.41 -10.74 -5.16
C PRO A 69 3.93 -12.01 -4.44
N GLY A 70 3.56 -13.07 -5.18
CA GLY A 70 3.22 -14.38 -4.62
C GLY A 70 4.39 -15.04 -3.88
N LEU A 71 5.63 -14.66 -4.16
CA LEU A 71 6.81 -15.10 -3.40
C LEU A 71 6.73 -14.72 -1.91
N ILE A 72 6.02 -13.64 -1.56
CA ILE A 72 5.81 -13.23 -0.16
C ILE A 72 4.99 -14.27 0.60
N LEU A 73 3.99 -14.88 -0.05
CA LEU A 73 3.19 -15.96 0.53
C LEU A 73 4.01 -17.25 0.60
N ARG A 74 4.78 -17.56 -0.45
CA ARG A 74 5.64 -18.76 -0.48
C ARG A 74 6.70 -18.74 0.61
N ALA A 75 7.30 -17.59 0.90
CA ALA A 75 8.25 -17.43 2.01
C ALA A 75 7.64 -17.78 3.37
N GLN A 76 6.32 -17.68 3.52
CA GLN A 76 5.57 -18.08 4.72
C GLN A 76 5.08 -19.53 4.66
N GLY A 77 5.55 -20.33 3.70
CA GLY A 77 5.11 -21.71 3.50
C GLY A 77 3.73 -21.83 2.85
N MET A 78 3.21 -20.77 2.25
CA MET A 78 1.88 -20.77 1.60
C MET A 78 2.03 -20.76 0.08
N LEU A 79 1.46 -21.75 -0.60
CA LEU A 79 1.27 -21.70 -2.05
C LEU A 79 0.05 -20.81 -2.35
N PRO A 80 0.19 -19.75 -3.17
CA PRO A 80 -0.93 -18.87 -3.48
C PRO A 80 -1.94 -19.58 -4.38
N ASP A 81 -3.21 -19.51 -4.01
CA ASP A 81 -4.32 -19.91 -4.90
C ASP A 81 -4.36 -18.99 -6.15
N PRO A 82 -5.00 -19.42 -7.26
CA PRO A 82 -5.13 -18.60 -8.46
C PRO A 82 -5.67 -17.18 -8.19
N TRP A 83 -6.77 -17.08 -7.44
CA TRP A 83 -7.38 -15.78 -7.10
C TRP A 83 -6.45 -14.89 -6.24
N GLN A 84 -5.61 -15.50 -5.39
CA GLN A 84 -4.66 -14.77 -4.55
C GLN A 84 -3.56 -14.16 -5.41
N ARG A 85 -3.05 -14.92 -6.38
CA ARG A 85 -2.07 -14.44 -7.38
C ARG A 85 -2.66 -13.31 -8.22
N GLU A 86 -3.88 -13.47 -8.71
CA GLU A 86 -4.58 -12.45 -9.47
C GLU A 86 -4.80 -11.16 -8.67
N LEU A 87 -5.15 -11.26 -7.39
CA LEU A 87 -5.27 -10.11 -6.50
C LEU A 87 -3.94 -9.40 -6.31
N LEU A 88 -2.87 -10.16 -6.06
CA LEU A 88 -1.52 -9.63 -5.85
C LEU A 88 -0.97 -8.90 -7.07
N LEU A 89 -1.31 -9.33 -8.28
CA LEU A 89 -0.91 -8.70 -9.55
C LEU A 89 -1.88 -7.60 -10.00
N SER A 90 -3.08 -7.53 -9.42
CA SER A 90 -4.11 -6.56 -9.79
C SER A 90 -3.66 -5.13 -9.48
N THR A 91 -3.89 -4.21 -10.42
CA THR A 91 -3.69 -2.75 -10.25
C THR A 91 -4.98 -2.00 -9.98
N ALA A 92 -6.12 -2.69 -9.90
CA ALA A 92 -7.43 -2.08 -9.67
C ALA A 92 -7.41 -1.14 -8.45
N PRO A 93 -7.95 0.09 -8.57
CA PRO A 93 -7.93 1.09 -7.51
C PRO A 93 -8.86 0.71 -6.35
N ARG A 94 -9.92 -0.03 -6.64
CA ARG A 94 -10.97 -0.43 -5.70
C ARG A 94 -11.26 -1.92 -5.86
N VAL A 95 -11.09 -2.70 -4.78
CA VAL A 95 -11.35 -4.14 -4.77
C VAL A 95 -12.22 -4.56 -3.58
N LEU A 96 -13.30 -5.31 -3.84
CA LEU A 96 -14.09 -5.99 -2.82
C LEU A 96 -13.76 -7.48 -2.84
N LEU A 97 -13.42 -8.04 -1.67
CA LEU A 97 -13.20 -9.47 -1.48
C LEU A 97 -14.33 -10.03 -0.61
N ASN A 98 -15.29 -10.70 -1.23
CA ASN A 98 -16.29 -11.50 -0.55
C ASN A 98 -15.81 -12.96 -0.60
N CYS A 99 -15.01 -13.36 0.38
CA CYS A 99 -14.45 -14.71 0.40
C CYS A 99 -14.86 -15.45 1.65
N CYS A 100 -14.95 -16.77 1.55
CA CYS A 100 -15.21 -17.63 2.69
C CYS A 100 -14.20 -17.47 3.83
N ARG A 101 -14.61 -17.85 5.04
CA ARG A 101 -13.70 -18.04 6.16
C ARG A 101 -12.63 -19.07 5.78
N GLY A 102 -11.39 -18.83 6.20
CA GLY A 102 -10.26 -19.72 5.85
C GLY A 102 -9.70 -19.55 4.42
N ALA A 103 -10.27 -18.70 3.57
CA ALA A 103 -9.74 -18.44 2.22
C ALA A 103 -8.33 -17.83 2.21
N GLY A 104 -7.86 -17.23 3.31
CA GLY A 104 -6.54 -16.60 3.36
C GLY A 104 -6.52 -15.13 2.93
N LYS A 105 -7.69 -14.47 2.85
CA LYS A 105 -7.85 -13.03 2.57
C LYS A 105 -6.82 -12.15 3.29
N SER A 106 -6.76 -12.24 4.63
CA SER A 106 -5.90 -11.38 5.43
C SER A 106 -4.41 -11.62 5.16
N ARG A 107 -3.98 -12.89 4.90
CA ARG A 107 -2.59 -13.20 4.53
C ARG A 107 -2.23 -12.61 3.16
N THR A 108 -3.11 -12.75 2.18
CA THR A 108 -2.92 -12.19 0.83
C THR A 108 -2.88 -10.66 0.86
N CYS A 109 -3.79 -10.01 1.58
CA CYS A 109 -3.80 -8.56 1.73
C CYS A 109 -2.58 -8.05 2.53
N SER A 110 -2.13 -8.76 3.56
CA SER A 110 -0.89 -8.43 4.27
C SER A 110 0.36 -8.60 3.39
N ALA A 111 0.38 -9.59 2.50
CA ALA A 111 1.44 -9.72 1.50
C ALA A 111 1.44 -8.54 0.53
N LEU A 112 0.26 -8.10 0.07
CA LEU A 112 0.13 -6.90 -0.76
C LEU A 112 0.60 -5.63 -0.03
N ALA A 113 0.23 -5.46 1.24
CA ALA A 113 0.69 -4.34 2.06
C ALA A 113 2.21 -4.32 2.21
N LEU A 114 2.84 -5.48 2.43
CA LEU A 114 4.29 -5.57 2.47
C LEU A 114 4.92 -5.27 1.10
N HIS A 115 4.36 -5.80 0.03
CA HIS A 115 4.83 -5.51 -1.33
C HIS A 115 4.82 -4.00 -1.61
N THR A 116 3.69 -3.32 -1.36
CA THR A 116 3.61 -1.86 -1.50
C THR A 116 4.65 -1.15 -0.63
N ALA A 117 4.82 -1.55 0.63
CA ALA A 117 5.81 -0.93 1.51
C ALA A 117 7.26 -1.11 1.02
N LEU A 118 7.58 -2.24 0.40
CA LEU A 118 8.93 -2.53 -0.11
C LEU A 118 9.24 -1.76 -1.40
N PHE A 119 8.30 -1.67 -2.34
CA PHE A 119 8.56 -1.20 -3.70
C PHE A 119 8.05 0.21 -4.00
N GLU A 120 7.31 0.83 -3.07
CA GLU A 120 6.89 2.22 -3.19
C GLU A 120 7.47 3.03 -2.02
N PRO A 121 8.64 3.69 -2.20
CA PRO A 121 9.29 4.45 -1.14
C PRO A 121 8.38 5.55 -0.58
N GLY A 122 8.35 5.67 0.75
CA GLY A 122 7.49 6.66 1.43
C GLY A 122 6.00 6.32 1.44
N ALA A 123 5.59 5.14 0.95
CA ALA A 123 4.18 4.76 0.92
C ALA A 123 3.57 4.71 2.33
N LEU A 124 2.39 5.31 2.47
CA LEU A 124 1.55 5.18 3.66
C LEU A 124 0.50 4.09 3.42
N ILE A 125 0.55 3.03 4.22
CA ILE A 125 -0.39 1.90 4.19
C ILE A 125 -1.17 1.88 5.49
N LEU A 126 -2.50 1.93 5.38
CA LEU A 126 -3.41 1.86 6.53
C LEU A 126 -4.14 0.53 6.58
N LEU A 127 -4.15 -0.09 7.76
CA LEU A 127 -4.86 -1.33 8.06
C LEU A 127 -5.99 -1.00 9.03
N LEU A 128 -7.22 -1.16 8.59
CA LEU A 128 -8.42 -0.91 9.37
C LEU A 128 -9.17 -2.21 9.57
N SER A 129 -9.87 -2.30 10.70
CA SER A 129 -10.86 -3.33 10.96
C SER A 129 -11.86 -2.78 11.98
N ARG A 130 -12.89 -3.55 12.32
CA ARG A 130 -13.88 -3.16 13.34
C ARG A 130 -13.28 -2.86 14.72
N SER A 131 -12.07 -3.36 15.01
CA SER A 131 -11.35 -3.09 16.26
C SER A 131 -9.85 -2.97 16.02
N LEU A 132 -9.16 -2.24 16.90
CA LEU A 132 -7.68 -2.10 16.83
C LEU A 132 -6.98 -3.45 16.95
N ARG A 133 -7.50 -4.35 17.79
CA ARG A 133 -6.94 -5.70 17.97
C ARG A 133 -6.94 -6.48 16.65
N GLN A 134 -8.03 -6.42 15.89
CA GLN A 134 -8.12 -7.10 14.59
C GLN A 134 -7.26 -6.42 13.53
N ALA A 135 -7.20 -5.08 13.50
CA ALA A 135 -6.29 -4.37 12.62
C ALA A 135 -4.81 -4.74 12.92
N GLY A 136 -4.48 -4.94 14.20
CA GLY A 136 -3.18 -5.42 14.66
C GLY A 136 -2.83 -6.83 14.16
N GLU A 137 -3.82 -7.71 13.95
CA GLU A 137 -3.59 -9.04 13.38
C GLU A 137 -3.11 -8.99 11.92
N LEU A 138 -3.67 -8.09 11.10
CA LEU A 138 -3.17 -7.85 9.73
C LEU A 138 -1.72 -7.38 9.76
N LEU A 139 -1.40 -6.44 10.66
CA LEU A 139 -0.04 -5.93 10.82
C LEU A 139 0.91 -7.03 11.30
N ARG A 140 0.45 -7.92 12.19
CA ARG A 140 1.21 -9.09 12.62
C ARG A 140 1.56 -9.99 11.43
N TYR A 141 0.64 -10.21 10.50
CA TYR A 141 0.92 -10.94 9.26
C TYR A 141 1.91 -10.21 8.34
N VAL A 142 1.81 -8.88 8.22
CA VAL A 142 2.82 -8.07 7.48
C VAL A 142 4.22 -8.28 8.08
N LYS A 143 4.34 -8.21 9.41
CA LYS A 143 5.61 -8.43 10.13
C LYS A 143 6.12 -9.87 10.00
N GLN A 144 5.22 -10.86 9.95
CA GLN A 144 5.61 -12.25 9.70
C GLN A 144 6.16 -12.44 8.29
N ALA A 145 5.47 -11.89 7.29
CA ALA A 145 5.92 -11.89 5.91
C ALA A 145 7.29 -11.22 5.78
N HIS A 146 7.47 -10.06 6.41
CA HIS A 146 8.75 -9.33 6.42
C HIS A 146 9.89 -10.15 7.03
N ARG A 147 9.63 -10.83 8.15
CA ARG A 147 10.60 -11.75 8.79
C ARG A 147 10.89 -12.98 7.92
N ALA A 148 9.87 -13.58 7.31
CA ALA A 148 9.99 -14.76 6.47
C ALA A 148 10.86 -14.50 5.23
N LEU A 149 10.86 -13.26 4.73
CA LEU A 149 11.73 -12.80 3.64
C LEU A 149 13.17 -12.47 4.08
N GLY A 150 13.53 -12.69 5.35
CA GLY A 150 14.84 -12.30 5.88
C GLY A 150 15.01 -10.79 6.07
N ARG A 151 13.90 -10.04 6.22
CA ARG A 151 13.89 -8.58 6.46
C ARG A 151 14.62 -7.78 5.36
N PRO A 152 14.17 -7.87 4.10
CA PRO A 152 14.92 -7.36 2.95
C PRO A 152 15.16 -5.84 2.99
N LEU A 153 14.26 -5.09 3.63
CA LEU A 153 14.51 -3.71 4.07
C LEU A 153 14.43 -3.65 5.60
N PRO A 154 15.46 -3.12 6.30
CA PRO A 154 15.38 -2.93 7.74
C PRO A 154 14.22 -2.03 8.16
N ALA A 155 13.66 -2.29 9.34
CA ALA A 155 12.66 -1.42 9.94
C ALA A 155 13.35 -0.35 10.80
N ARG A 156 13.01 0.92 10.59
CA ARG A 156 13.37 2.04 11.49
C ARG A 156 12.56 2.00 12.78
N LYS A 157 11.29 1.60 12.68
CA LYS A 157 10.37 1.51 13.82
C LYS A 157 9.48 0.30 13.68
N MET A 158 9.28 -0.41 14.78
CA MET A 158 8.38 -1.56 14.85
C MET A 158 7.70 -1.56 16.21
N THR A 159 6.39 -1.36 16.25
CA THR A 159 5.56 -1.44 17.47
C THR A 159 4.34 -2.31 17.17
N ASP A 160 3.52 -2.65 18.17
CA ASP A 160 2.31 -3.46 17.94
C ASP A 160 1.39 -2.91 16.87
N THR A 161 1.32 -1.59 16.75
CA THR A 161 0.43 -0.87 15.84
C THR A 161 1.09 -0.24 14.61
N GLN A 162 2.42 -0.30 14.47
CA GLN A 162 3.10 0.26 13.29
C GLN A 162 4.38 -0.49 12.87
N MET A 163 4.71 -0.36 11.59
CA MET A 163 5.99 -0.71 11.01
C MET A 163 6.44 0.43 10.09
N GLU A 164 7.68 0.91 10.24
CA GLU A 164 8.30 1.89 9.37
C GLU A 164 9.61 1.31 8.82
N LEU A 165 9.77 1.32 7.50
CA LEU A 165 10.96 0.82 6.81
C LEU A 165 11.97 1.94 6.55
N VAL A 166 13.23 1.58 6.29
CA VAL A 166 14.30 2.55 6.00
C VAL A 166 14.06 3.42 4.77
N ASN A 167 13.21 2.97 3.84
CA ASN A 167 12.78 3.73 2.66
C ASN A 167 11.65 4.75 2.96
N GLY A 168 11.27 4.90 4.24
CA GLY A 168 10.23 5.83 4.69
C GLY A 168 8.80 5.28 4.60
N SER A 169 8.58 4.09 4.05
CA SER A 169 7.25 3.50 3.95
C SER A 169 6.74 3.07 5.33
N ARG A 170 5.46 3.32 5.60
CA ARG A 170 4.81 3.11 6.90
C ARG A 170 3.57 2.23 6.73
N VAL A 171 3.47 1.19 7.55
CA VAL A 171 2.27 0.35 7.67
C VAL A 171 1.70 0.55 9.07
N ILE A 172 0.46 1.03 9.18
CA ILE A 172 -0.15 1.45 10.44
C ILE A 172 -1.49 0.75 10.61
N SER A 173 -1.72 0.12 11.76
CA SER A 173 -3.03 -0.40 12.15
C SER A 173 -3.82 0.65 12.92
N LEU A 174 -5.06 0.90 12.51
CA LEU A 174 -5.93 1.90 13.11
C LEU A 174 -7.18 1.24 13.72
N PRO A 175 -7.77 1.84 14.77
CA PRO A 175 -9.01 1.35 15.36
C PRO A 175 -10.19 1.50 14.39
N GLY A 176 -11.32 0.89 14.72
CA GLY A 176 -12.57 1.01 13.94
C GLY A 176 -13.44 2.22 14.33
N ARG A 177 -12.85 3.36 14.73
CA ARG A 177 -13.60 4.55 15.19
C ARG A 177 -13.08 5.83 14.53
N GLU A 178 -14.01 6.61 14.00
CA GLU A 178 -13.75 7.80 13.17
C GLU A 178 -12.83 8.83 13.84
N ASP A 179 -13.07 9.15 15.12
CA ASP A 179 -12.45 10.26 15.87
C ASP A 179 -10.91 10.27 15.87
N THR A 180 -10.29 9.12 15.58
CA THR A 180 -8.83 8.94 15.68
C THR A 180 -8.12 8.82 14.32
N ILE A 181 -8.85 8.82 13.20
CA ILE A 181 -8.32 8.37 11.90
C ILE A 181 -8.21 9.50 10.87
N ARG A 182 -8.96 10.61 11.04
CA ARG A 182 -9.02 11.73 10.09
C ARG A 182 -7.70 12.50 9.85
N ALA A 183 -6.63 12.17 10.57
CA ALA A 183 -5.33 12.86 10.49
C ALA A 183 -4.41 12.38 9.35
N PHE A 184 -4.72 11.26 8.68
CA PHE A 184 -3.87 10.73 7.61
C PHE A 184 -4.24 11.31 6.25
N GLN A 185 -3.23 11.62 5.44
CA GLN A 185 -3.36 12.05 4.05
C GLN A 185 -2.33 11.33 3.18
N GLY A 186 -2.61 11.24 1.89
CA GLY A 186 -1.70 10.59 0.93
C GLY A 186 -1.59 9.08 1.16
N VAL A 187 -2.69 8.43 1.58
CA VAL A 187 -2.70 6.98 1.80
C VAL A 187 -2.56 6.29 0.45
N ARG A 188 -1.54 5.46 0.31
CA ARG A 188 -1.24 4.76 -0.93
C ARG A 188 -1.98 3.42 -1.05
N LEU A 189 -2.17 2.74 0.07
CA LEU A 189 -2.98 1.53 0.16
C LEU A 189 -3.76 1.51 1.48
N MET A 190 -5.07 1.25 1.39
CA MET A 190 -5.95 1.07 2.52
C MET A 190 -6.59 -0.31 2.47
N LEU A 191 -6.46 -1.05 3.56
CA LEU A 191 -7.07 -2.36 3.74
C LEU A 191 -8.13 -2.26 4.84
N ILE A 192 -9.37 -2.63 4.54
CA ILE A 192 -10.47 -2.68 5.51
C ILE A 192 -10.88 -4.14 5.72
N ASP A 193 -10.44 -4.75 6.81
CA ASP A 193 -10.75 -6.14 7.16
C ASP A 193 -12.02 -6.26 7.99
N GLU A 194 -12.74 -7.37 7.80
CA GLU A 194 -14.11 -7.55 8.28
C GLU A 194 -15.02 -6.41 7.82
N ALA A 195 -14.88 -5.99 6.55
CA ALA A 195 -15.53 -4.81 6.00
C ALA A 195 -17.06 -4.81 6.14
N ALA A 196 -17.73 -5.96 6.03
CA ALA A 196 -19.19 -6.05 6.23
C ALA A 196 -19.64 -5.75 7.66
N ARG A 197 -18.69 -5.68 8.60
CA ARG A 197 -18.91 -5.42 10.02
C ARG A 197 -18.34 -4.06 10.46
N VAL A 198 -17.76 -3.30 9.53
CA VAL A 198 -17.27 -1.95 9.77
C VAL A 198 -18.44 -0.96 9.63
N PRO A 199 -18.60 0.00 10.57
CA PRO A 199 -19.60 1.05 10.46
C PRO A 199 -19.49 1.89 9.16
N ASP A 200 -20.63 2.28 8.58
CA ASP A 200 -20.70 3.04 7.33
C ASP A 200 -19.97 4.40 7.47
N ASP A 201 -20.16 5.11 8.59
CA ASP A 201 -19.52 6.40 8.91
C ASP A 201 -17.98 6.31 8.83
N LEU A 202 -17.39 5.26 9.40
CA LEU A 202 -15.96 5.00 9.29
C LEU A 202 -15.56 4.84 7.82
N TYR A 203 -16.27 4.02 7.04
CA TYR A 203 -15.97 3.85 5.63
C TYR A 203 -16.02 5.18 4.85
N TRP A 204 -17.05 6.01 5.05
CA TRP A 204 -17.17 7.30 4.37
C TRP A 204 -16.08 8.29 4.80
N SER A 205 -15.70 8.30 6.08
CA SER A 205 -14.70 9.23 6.62
C SER A 205 -13.28 8.96 6.12
N VAL A 206 -12.94 7.70 5.80
CA VAL A 206 -11.58 7.32 5.39
C VAL A 206 -11.33 7.39 3.89
N ARG A 207 -12.38 7.29 3.05
CA ARG A 207 -12.27 7.38 1.59
C ARG A 207 -11.49 8.61 1.09
N PRO A 208 -11.71 9.83 1.63
CA PRO A 208 -10.98 11.02 1.17
C PRO A 208 -9.46 10.95 1.33
N MET A 209 -8.95 10.11 2.24
CA MET A 209 -7.51 9.98 2.53
C MET A 209 -6.71 9.41 1.34
N LEU A 210 -7.41 8.73 0.43
CA LEU A 210 -6.83 8.11 -0.77
C LEU A 210 -6.67 9.10 -1.93
N HIS A 211 -7.40 10.22 -1.94
CA HIS A 211 -7.53 11.07 -3.13
C HIS A 211 -6.19 11.70 -3.56
N VAL A 212 -5.42 12.23 -2.60
CA VAL A 212 -4.16 12.95 -2.91
C VAL A 212 -3.12 12.03 -3.55
N ALA A 213 -2.98 10.81 -3.06
CA ALA A 213 -2.01 9.84 -3.56
C ALA A 213 -2.58 8.91 -4.65
N GLN A 214 -3.84 9.12 -5.06
CA GLN A 214 -4.60 8.17 -5.91
C GLN A 214 -4.44 6.73 -5.39
N GLY A 215 -4.65 6.59 -4.07
CA GLY A 215 -4.43 5.37 -3.34
C GLY A 215 -5.41 4.26 -3.69
N ARG A 216 -5.02 3.04 -3.36
CA ARG A 216 -5.84 1.83 -3.55
C ARG A 216 -6.65 1.51 -2.31
N LEU A 217 -7.89 1.06 -2.50
CA LEU A 217 -8.80 0.60 -1.44
C LEU A 217 -9.16 -0.86 -1.65
N ILE A 218 -8.94 -1.68 -0.63
CA ILE A 218 -9.32 -3.09 -0.64
C ILE A 218 -10.13 -3.39 0.61
N CYS A 219 -11.39 -3.80 0.41
CA CYS A 219 -12.28 -4.21 1.48
C CYS A 219 -12.43 -5.72 1.43
N LEU A 220 -12.15 -6.40 2.55
CA LEU A 220 -12.15 -7.85 2.63
C LEU A 220 -13.07 -8.31 3.77
N SER A 221 -13.93 -9.29 3.49
CA SER A 221 -14.91 -9.74 4.48
C SER A 221 -15.48 -11.12 4.16
N THR A 222 -16.14 -11.73 5.14
CA THR A 222 -17.33 -12.56 4.91
C THR A 222 -18.58 -11.65 4.92
N PRO A 223 -19.68 -12.02 4.26
CA PRO A 223 -20.90 -11.23 4.27
C PRO A 223 -21.50 -11.16 5.68
N PHE A 224 -22.26 -10.10 5.97
CA PHE A 224 -22.93 -9.91 7.27
C PHE A 224 -24.31 -9.29 7.11
N GLY A 225 -25.21 -10.09 6.56
CA GLY A 225 -26.57 -9.69 6.26
C GLY A 225 -26.69 -8.76 5.05
N THR A 226 -27.92 -8.42 4.64
CA THR A 226 -28.21 -7.47 3.55
C THR A 226 -28.15 -6.01 4.03
N ARG A 227 -27.01 -5.59 4.60
CA ARG A 227 -26.84 -4.26 5.22
C ARG A 227 -25.42 -3.72 5.12
N GLY A 228 -25.30 -2.43 5.43
CA GLY A 228 -24.02 -1.72 5.50
C GLY A 228 -23.39 -1.46 4.13
N PHE A 229 -22.32 -0.67 4.11
CA PHE A 229 -21.67 -0.23 2.88
C PHE A 229 -21.14 -1.41 2.07
N PHE A 230 -20.61 -2.45 2.71
CA PHE A 230 -20.04 -3.59 1.98
C PHE A 230 -21.09 -4.30 1.13
N TRP A 231 -22.29 -4.56 1.67
CA TRP A 231 -23.39 -5.15 0.89
C TRP A 231 -23.85 -4.21 -0.23
N LYS A 232 -24.01 -2.91 0.06
CA LYS A 232 -24.43 -1.90 -0.92
C LYS A 232 -23.45 -1.83 -2.10
N GLU A 233 -22.17 -1.63 -1.81
CA GLU A 233 -21.10 -1.53 -2.82
C GLU A 233 -20.90 -2.86 -3.56
N TRP A 234 -21.12 -4.01 -2.89
CA TRP A 234 -21.06 -5.32 -3.55
C TRP A 234 -22.14 -5.49 -4.62
N HIS A 235 -23.37 -5.02 -4.36
CA HIS A 235 -24.51 -5.21 -5.27
C HIS A 235 -24.76 -4.03 -6.22
N ASP A 236 -24.10 -2.89 -6.04
CA ASP A 236 -24.26 -1.73 -6.92
C ASP A 236 -23.56 -1.96 -8.28
N PRO A 237 -24.30 -2.15 -9.39
CA PRO A 237 -23.71 -2.39 -10.70
C PRO A 237 -23.00 -1.14 -11.28
N GLN A 238 -23.30 0.05 -10.76
CA GLN A 238 -22.67 1.31 -11.19
C GLN A 238 -21.36 1.58 -10.45
N ALA A 239 -21.13 0.90 -9.33
CA ALA A 239 -19.93 1.09 -8.53
C ALA A 239 -18.71 0.44 -9.19
N ASP A 240 -17.69 1.26 -9.44
CA ASP A 240 -16.39 0.90 -10.02
C ASP A 240 -15.52 0.12 -9.02
N TRP A 241 -15.85 -1.16 -8.88
CA TRP A 241 -15.15 -2.13 -8.05
C TRP A 241 -14.76 -3.38 -8.85
N LYS A 242 -13.51 -3.82 -8.70
CA LYS A 242 -13.17 -5.21 -8.96
C LYS A 242 -13.77 -6.06 -7.83
N ARG A 243 -14.63 -7.01 -8.16
CA ARG A 243 -15.26 -7.92 -7.19
C ARG A 243 -14.61 -9.30 -7.30
N VAL A 244 -14.19 -9.83 -6.17
CA VAL A 244 -13.62 -11.18 -6.06
C VAL A 244 -14.48 -11.97 -5.09
N HIS A 245 -15.14 -13.00 -5.60
CA HIS A 245 -15.94 -13.94 -4.83
C HIS A 245 -15.23 -15.28 -4.77
N VAL A 246 -15.07 -15.83 -3.56
CA VAL A 246 -14.37 -17.11 -3.34
C VAL A 246 -15.16 -17.88 -2.31
N THR A 247 -15.63 -19.05 -2.69
CA THR A 247 -16.33 -19.98 -1.81
C THR A 247 -15.36 -20.99 -1.21
N TRP A 248 -15.83 -21.80 -0.28
CA TRP A 248 -15.05 -22.91 0.27
C TRP A 248 -14.62 -23.92 -0.81
N ARG A 249 -15.39 -24.05 -1.91
CA ARG A 249 -15.09 -24.95 -3.03
C ARG A 249 -13.86 -24.50 -3.83
N ASP A 250 -13.57 -23.20 -3.79
CA ASP A 250 -12.40 -22.60 -4.44
C ASP A 250 -11.13 -22.70 -3.58
N CYS A 251 -11.24 -23.29 -2.38
CA CYS A 251 -10.15 -23.40 -1.42
C CYS A 251 -9.78 -24.88 -1.20
N PRO A 252 -8.69 -25.40 -1.81
CA PRO A 252 -8.31 -26.83 -1.74
C PRO A 252 -8.07 -27.38 -0.32
N ARG A 253 -7.83 -26.47 0.62
CA ARG A 253 -7.55 -26.73 2.04
C ARG A 253 -8.81 -26.84 2.90
N ILE A 254 -9.99 -26.49 2.37
CA ILE A 254 -11.27 -26.63 3.06
C ILE A 254 -11.93 -27.91 2.54
N ARG A 255 -11.99 -28.92 3.40
CA ARG A 255 -12.49 -30.25 3.05
C ARG A 255 -14.02 -30.29 3.09
N PRO A 256 -14.70 -30.99 2.14
CA PRO A 256 -16.15 -31.14 2.16
C PRO A 256 -16.71 -31.68 3.48
N GLU A 257 -15.98 -32.59 4.13
CA GLU A 257 -16.38 -33.19 5.40
C GLU A 257 -16.45 -32.13 6.51
N ALA A 258 -15.49 -31.21 6.55
CA ALA A 258 -15.51 -30.12 7.53
C ALA A 258 -16.71 -29.19 7.32
N ILE A 259 -17.13 -28.96 6.07
CA ILE A 259 -18.33 -28.17 5.77
C ILE A 259 -19.60 -28.93 6.14
N ALA A 260 -19.63 -30.24 5.94
CA ALA A 260 -20.75 -31.07 6.40
C ALA A 260 -20.88 -31.05 7.93
N ASP A 261 -19.77 -31.06 8.66
CA ASP A 261 -19.74 -30.96 10.12
C ASP A 261 -20.27 -29.59 10.59
N GLU A 262 -19.79 -28.50 10.00
CA GLU A 262 -20.27 -27.13 10.26
C GLU A 262 -21.77 -27.01 9.95
N ARG A 263 -22.25 -27.62 8.86
CA ARG A 263 -23.67 -27.63 8.48
C ARG A 263 -24.53 -28.34 9.52
N ARG A 264 -24.07 -29.49 10.04
CA ARG A 264 -24.78 -30.22 11.11
C ARG A 264 -24.80 -29.46 12.42
N ALA A 265 -23.73 -28.73 12.75
CA ALA A 265 -23.61 -28.00 14.00
C ALA A 265 -24.36 -26.65 13.99
N MET A 266 -24.31 -25.91 12.89
CA MET A 266 -24.73 -24.51 12.83
C MET A 266 -25.85 -24.22 11.81
N GLY A 267 -26.20 -25.21 10.98
CA GLY A 267 -27.25 -25.12 9.97
C GLY A 267 -26.81 -24.50 8.64
N ASP A 268 -27.72 -24.53 7.67
CA ASP A 268 -27.46 -24.13 6.29
C ASP A 268 -27.17 -22.64 6.13
N GLY A 269 -27.86 -21.79 6.90
CA GLY A 269 -27.65 -20.33 6.86
C GLY A 269 -26.23 -19.94 7.29
N TRP A 270 -25.69 -20.61 8.31
CA TRP A 270 -24.30 -20.38 8.73
C TRP A 270 -23.31 -20.72 7.62
N VAL A 271 -23.52 -21.85 6.95
CA VAL A 271 -22.65 -22.28 5.84
C VAL A 271 -22.78 -21.35 4.64
N ALA A 272 -24.00 -20.96 4.28
CA ALA A 272 -24.26 -20.05 3.19
C ALA A 272 -23.53 -18.70 3.40
N GLN A 273 -23.55 -18.17 4.63
CA GLN A 273 -22.87 -16.91 4.96
C GLN A 273 -21.35 -17.07 5.03
N GLU A 274 -20.84 -17.94 5.90
CA GLU A 274 -19.41 -18.00 6.24
C GLU A 274 -18.57 -18.72 5.18
N TYR A 275 -19.17 -19.66 4.44
CA TYR A 275 -18.45 -20.52 3.50
C TYR A 275 -18.85 -20.35 2.04
N GLU A 276 -20.07 -19.88 1.73
CA GLU A 276 -20.52 -19.64 0.35
C GLU A 276 -20.56 -18.16 -0.03
N GLY A 277 -20.34 -17.24 0.93
CA GLY A 277 -20.31 -15.80 0.66
C GLY A 277 -21.69 -15.22 0.34
N SER A 278 -22.75 -15.86 0.82
CA SER A 278 -24.14 -15.40 0.64
C SER A 278 -24.52 -14.32 1.65
N PHE A 279 -25.18 -13.27 1.18
CA PHE A 279 -25.77 -12.24 2.04
C PHE A 279 -27.20 -12.64 2.39
N LEU A 280 -27.44 -12.97 3.66
CA LEU A 280 -28.75 -13.43 4.14
C LEU A 280 -29.58 -12.25 4.69
N SER A 281 -30.89 -12.27 4.48
CA SER A 281 -31.82 -11.25 4.99
C SER A 281 -32.24 -11.52 6.44
#